data_AF-A0AAV4HLE4-F1
#
_entry.id   AF-A0AAV4HLE4-F1
#
_cell.length_a   1.000
_cell.length_b   1.000
_cell.length_c   1.000
_cell.angle_alpha   90.00
_cell.angle_beta   90.00
_cell.angle_gamma   90.00
#
_symmetry.space_group_name_H-M   'P 1'
#
loop_
_entity.id
_entity.type
_entity.pdbx_description
1 polymer ?
#
loop_
_entity_poly.entity_id
_entity_poly.type
_entity_poly.pdbx_seq_one_letter_code
_entity_poly.pdbx_strand_id
1 'polypeptide(L)'
;MLPDARKQQQMSALSKERDALRGTVQAYKSMFDTQQQLINELRAAAVEAKKEEQVVRAELRKQNIPGNNLVSVDVVNELIHARTRDRELVLHTPRRTCGLSAASDEAGILGKLGHLAMVQEDDIARVLSWHMAADMDCVITHTTAKAKDVYHKTQGRQQVLPLDSIFKKNLPDWNKPLPLERHRPGFQAGGNPVYARNLLEFPKEEDSCRIVFGMLLGDTLILDSLDHANLYRQELVKFTHCPTILTRDGDRIRSNGKFGGAMNKAPPIEKLKGCVFGQPLPLTYHAICTQIETLERFKSALSSSAVAQEELQEQIEFQKLPETTAKMKEFKDAEQRLREVETKLGMNLPIKTPFPSKTPSRTPATPSRTPATPSRTSFTPRSGTLRASSSKDSVSEPALKKPKIEPGLASSPRTQQSRRSNVSQSPSTVVAGSSDTPPRSSRRIASMTPVVSEDGRKRLKKST
;
A
#
# COMPACT_ATOMS: atom_id res chain seq x y z
N MET A 1 -48.12 -23.98 -75.84
CA MET A 1 -47.36 -23.09 -74.93
C MET A 1 -47.51 -23.47 -73.44
N LEU A 2 -47.55 -24.76 -73.07
CA LEU A 2 -47.63 -25.23 -71.66
C LEU A 2 -46.32 -25.66 -70.94
N PRO A 3 -45.11 -25.71 -71.55
CA PRO A 3 -43.90 -26.10 -70.82
C PRO A 3 -43.36 -25.06 -69.82
N ASP A 4 -43.71 -23.78 -69.99
CA ASP A 4 -43.04 -22.67 -69.31
C ASP A 4 -43.56 -22.43 -67.89
N ALA A 5 -44.88 -22.51 -67.68
CA ALA A 5 -45.50 -22.31 -66.37
C ALA A 5 -45.06 -23.35 -65.32
N ARG A 6 -44.89 -24.61 -65.72
CA ARG A 6 -44.41 -25.68 -64.81
C ARG A 6 -42.94 -25.50 -64.45
N LYS A 7 -42.09 -25.11 -65.41
CA LYS A 7 -40.69 -24.77 -65.15
C LYS A 7 -40.58 -23.55 -64.22
N GLN A 8 -41.40 -22.54 -64.44
CA GLN A 8 -41.42 -21.33 -63.61
C GLN A 8 -41.91 -21.61 -62.18
N GLN A 9 -42.91 -22.49 -62.01
CA GLN A 9 -43.35 -22.95 -60.70
C GLN A 9 -42.27 -23.75 -59.97
N GLN A 10 -41.57 -24.64 -60.66
CA GLN A 10 -40.46 -25.43 -60.11
C GLN A 10 -39.27 -24.55 -59.69
N MET A 11 -38.90 -23.56 -60.52
CA MET A 11 -37.87 -22.57 -60.19
C MET A 11 -38.25 -21.71 -58.98
N SER A 12 -39.53 -21.31 -58.87
CA SER A 12 -40.02 -20.55 -57.71
C SER A 12 -39.98 -21.36 -56.41
N ALA A 13 -40.26 -22.66 -56.47
CA ALA A 13 -40.21 -23.55 -55.32
C ALA A 13 -38.77 -23.77 -54.84
N LEU A 14 -37.85 -24.08 -55.77
CA LEU A 14 -36.43 -24.21 -55.47
C LEU A 14 -35.82 -22.90 -54.92
N SER A 15 -36.26 -21.74 -55.43
CA SER A 15 -35.80 -20.44 -54.90
C SER A 15 -36.28 -20.17 -53.47
N LYS A 16 -37.52 -20.54 -53.13
CA LYS A 16 -38.04 -20.44 -51.76
C LYS A 16 -37.32 -21.40 -50.80
N GLU A 17 -37.06 -22.62 -51.25
CA GLU A 17 -36.32 -23.63 -50.49
C GLU A 17 -34.88 -23.16 -50.21
N ARG A 18 -34.20 -22.59 -51.22
CA ARG A 18 -32.88 -21.97 -51.06
C ARG A 18 -32.90 -20.88 -49.99
N ASP A 19 -33.86 -19.96 -50.06
CA ASP A 19 -33.91 -18.83 -49.12
C ASP A 19 -34.16 -19.29 -47.68
N ALA A 20 -35.02 -20.32 -47.50
CA ALA A 20 -35.23 -20.96 -46.21
C ALA A 20 -33.96 -21.66 -45.69
N LEU A 21 -33.32 -22.50 -46.52
CA LEU A 21 -32.07 -23.19 -46.17
C LEU A 21 -30.94 -22.22 -45.85
N ARG A 22 -30.83 -21.12 -46.62
CA ARG A 22 -29.85 -20.06 -46.39
C ARG A 22 -30.08 -19.37 -45.04
N GLY A 23 -31.33 -19.10 -44.67
CA GLY A 23 -31.69 -18.58 -43.35
C GLY A 23 -31.29 -19.53 -42.22
N THR A 24 -31.57 -20.83 -42.37
CA THR A 24 -31.18 -21.86 -41.39
C THR A 24 -29.66 -22.00 -41.25
N VAL A 25 -28.93 -22.05 -42.36
CA VAL A 25 -27.46 -22.12 -42.39
C VAL A 25 -26.86 -20.89 -41.71
N GLN A 26 -27.40 -19.69 -41.97
CA GLN A 26 -26.93 -18.46 -41.35
C GLN A 26 -27.19 -18.43 -39.83
N ALA A 27 -28.36 -18.89 -39.38
CA ALA A 27 -28.68 -18.99 -37.96
C ALA A 27 -27.73 -19.96 -37.23
N TYR A 28 -27.46 -21.12 -37.81
CA TYR A 28 -26.52 -22.08 -37.25
C TYR A 28 -25.08 -21.54 -37.23
N LYS A 29 -24.61 -20.89 -38.31
CA LYS A 29 -23.29 -20.22 -38.33
C LYS A 29 -23.16 -19.22 -37.19
N SER A 30 -24.13 -18.32 -37.06
CA SER A 30 -24.15 -17.33 -35.97
C SER A 30 -24.12 -17.97 -34.58
N MET A 31 -24.84 -19.07 -34.37
CA MET A 31 -24.84 -19.80 -33.09
C MET A 31 -23.47 -20.42 -32.80
N PHE A 32 -22.82 -21.07 -33.78
CA PHE A 32 -21.51 -21.67 -33.56
C PHE A 32 -20.40 -20.62 -33.40
N ASP A 33 -20.47 -19.53 -34.16
CA ASP A 33 -19.53 -18.40 -34.04
C ASP A 33 -19.60 -17.78 -32.64
N THR A 34 -20.81 -17.55 -32.11
CA THR A 34 -20.98 -17.03 -30.74
C THR A 34 -20.48 -18.01 -29.67
N GLN A 35 -20.71 -19.31 -29.82
CA GLN A 35 -20.16 -20.32 -28.91
C GLN A 35 -18.63 -20.36 -28.96
N GLN A 36 -18.04 -20.23 -30.14
CA GLN A 36 -16.59 -20.22 -30.30
C GLN A 36 -15.97 -18.95 -29.71
N GLN A 37 -16.63 -17.80 -29.87
CA GLN A 37 -16.22 -16.55 -29.24
C GLN A 37 -16.23 -16.68 -27.71
N LEU A 38 -17.30 -17.23 -27.13
CA LEU A 38 -17.39 -17.45 -25.68
C LEU A 38 -16.24 -18.33 -25.16
N ILE A 39 -15.91 -19.43 -25.84
CA ILE A 39 -14.77 -20.27 -25.45
C ILE A 39 -13.45 -19.51 -25.50
N ASN A 40 -13.24 -18.67 -26.53
CA ASN A 40 -12.02 -17.89 -26.64
C ASN A 40 -11.90 -16.86 -25.51
N GLU A 41 -13.00 -16.23 -25.12
CA GLU A 41 -13.06 -15.32 -23.96
C GLU A 41 -12.79 -16.05 -22.65
N LEU A 42 -13.43 -17.21 -22.42
CA LEU A 42 -13.18 -18.04 -21.23
C LEU A 42 -11.73 -18.55 -21.16
N ARG A 43 -11.11 -18.91 -22.30
CA ARG A 43 -9.68 -19.26 -22.35
C ARG A 43 -8.79 -18.10 -21.96
N ALA A 44 -9.08 -16.90 -22.47
CA ALA A 44 -8.32 -15.71 -22.11
C ALA A 44 -8.44 -15.42 -20.61
N ALA A 45 -9.66 -15.49 -20.05
CA ALA A 45 -9.93 -15.31 -18.63
C ALA A 45 -9.18 -16.35 -17.76
N ALA A 46 -9.19 -17.64 -18.14
CA ALA A 46 -8.48 -18.68 -17.42
C ALA A 46 -6.95 -18.46 -17.41
N VAL A 47 -6.38 -18.04 -18.55
CA VAL A 47 -4.94 -17.71 -18.65
C VAL A 47 -4.60 -16.50 -17.80
N GLU A 48 -5.44 -15.47 -17.80
CA GLU A 48 -5.25 -14.26 -17.00
C GLU A 48 -5.34 -14.55 -15.49
N ALA A 49 -6.39 -15.25 -15.06
CA ALA A 49 -6.55 -15.66 -13.66
C ALA A 49 -5.37 -16.53 -13.19
N LYS A 50 -4.90 -17.44 -14.05
CA LYS A 50 -3.72 -18.27 -13.74
C LYS A 50 -2.45 -17.44 -13.62
N LYS A 51 -2.27 -16.44 -14.48
CA LYS A 51 -1.13 -15.51 -14.43
C LYS A 51 -1.15 -14.71 -13.14
N GLU A 52 -2.31 -14.18 -12.75
CA GLU A 52 -2.47 -13.45 -11.48
C GLU A 52 -2.10 -14.33 -10.27
N GLU A 53 -2.60 -15.58 -10.24
CA GLU A 53 -2.22 -16.55 -9.22
C GLU A 53 -0.70 -16.74 -9.15
N GLN A 54 0.00 -16.88 -10.29
CA GLN A 54 1.45 -17.04 -10.32
C GLN A 54 2.21 -15.78 -9.85
N VAL A 55 1.68 -14.59 -10.13
CA VAL A 55 2.28 -13.32 -9.66
C VAL A 55 2.24 -13.26 -8.14
N VAL A 56 1.09 -13.53 -7.52
CA VAL A 56 0.96 -13.51 -6.06
C VAL A 56 1.77 -14.65 -5.43
N ARG A 57 1.82 -15.83 -6.08
CA ARG A 57 2.68 -16.95 -5.65
C ARG A 57 4.17 -16.56 -5.61
N ALA A 58 4.64 -15.80 -6.58
CA ALA A 58 6.02 -15.31 -6.61
C ALA A 58 6.29 -14.27 -5.51
N GLU A 59 5.31 -13.41 -5.19
CA GLU A 59 5.38 -12.47 -4.07
C GLU A 59 5.55 -13.20 -2.74
N LEU A 60 4.75 -14.24 -2.48
CA LEU A 60 4.83 -15.06 -1.27
C LEU A 60 6.18 -15.77 -1.12
N ARG A 61 6.78 -16.23 -2.23
CA ARG A 61 8.13 -16.82 -2.19
C ARG A 61 9.20 -15.80 -1.75
N LYS A 62 9.09 -14.55 -2.19
CA LYS A 62 9.99 -13.46 -1.74
C LYS A 62 9.82 -13.16 -0.25
N GLN A 63 8.65 -13.44 0.31
CA GLN A 63 8.35 -13.33 1.74
C GLN A 63 8.70 -14.60 2.54
N ASN A 64 9.49 -15.52 1.97
CA ASN A 64 9.89 -16.80 2.57
C ASN A 64 8.73 -17.75 2.90
N ILE A 65 7.63 -17.70 2.12
CA ILE A 65 6.55 -18.70 2.21
C ILE A 65 6.84 -19.85 1.23
N PRO A 66 7.05 -21.08 1.73
CA PRO A 66 7.33 -22.25 0.89
C PRO A 66 6.18 -22.61 -0.06
N GLY A 67 6.52 -23.05 -1.27
CA GLY A 67 5.53 -23.38 -2.31
C GLY A 67 4.65 -24.60 -2.00
N ASN A 68 5.10 -25.53 -1.16
CA ASN A 68 4.31 -26.66 -0.67
C ASN A 68 3.14 -26.23 0.21
N ASN A 69 3.17 -25.01 0.77
CA ASN A 69 2.05 -24.45 1.53
C ASN A 69 1.04 -23.70 0.62
N LEU A 70 1.28 -23.67 -0.70
CA LEU A 70 0.51 -22.92 -1.70
C LEU A 70 -0.16 -23.85 -2.72
N VAL A 71 -0.62 -25.01 -2.26
CA VAL A 71 -1.12 -26.09 -3.14
C VAL A 71 -2.64 -26.07 -3.26
N SER A 72 -3.37 -25.82 -2.18
CA SER A 72 -4.84 -25.75 -2.17
C SER A 72 -5.35 -24.62 -1.29
N VAL A 73 -6.62 -24.25 -1.47
CA VAL A 73 -7.30 -23.23 -0.65
C VAL A 73 -7.31 -23.62 0.83
N ASP A 74 -7.53 -24.90 1.15
CA ASP A 74 -7.57 -25.39 2.53
C ASP A 74 -6.22 -25.24 3.24
N VAL A 75 -5.13 -25.64 2.58
CA VAL A 75 -3.77 -25.47 3.13
C VAL A 75 -3.43 -23.99 3.34
N VAL A 76 -3.87 -23.11 2.42
CA VAL A 76 -3.67 -21.66 2.55
C VAL A 76 -4.48 -21.09 3.73
N ASN A 77 -5.72 -21.54 3.93
CA ASN A 77 -6.54 -21.15 5.08
C ASN A 77 -5.87 -21.54 6.41
N GLU A 78 -5.37 -22.78 6.50
CA GLU A 78 -4.62 -23.23 7.68
C GLU A 78 -3.38 -22.37 7.94
N LEU A 79 -2.65 -22.01 6.89
CA LEU A 79 -1.48 -21.13 6.99
C LEU A 79 -1.86 -19.71 7.44
N ILE A 80 -2.97 -19.14 6.94
CA ILE A 80 -3.49 -17.84 7.37
C ILE A 80 -3.82 -17.89 8.86
N HIS A 81 -4.49 -18.94 9.33
CA HIS A 81 -4.80 -19.12 10.76
C HIS A 81 -3.54 -19.29 11.61
N ALA A 82 -2.53 -20.03 11.13
CA ALA A 82 -1.24 -20.15 11.79
C ALA A 82 -0.55 -18.79 11.91
N ARG A 83 -0.45 -18.03 10.82
CA ARG A 83 0.16 -16.69 10.82
C ARG A 83 -0.61 -15.69 11.66
N THR A 84 -1.93 -15.80 11.73
CA THR A 84 -2.76 -14.97 12.60
C THR A 84 -2.45 -15.24 14.08
N ARG A 85 -2.24 -16.50 14.46
CA ARG A 85 -1.77 -16.86 15.81
C ARG A 85 -0.37 -16.34 16.09
N ASP A 86 0.55 -16.46 15.13
CA ASP A 86 1.91 -15.92 15.26
C ASP A 86 1.89 -14.39 15.46
N ARG A 87 1.05 -13.68 14.69
CA ARG A 87 0.84 -12.23 14.83
C ARG A 87 0.38 -11.87 16.24
N GLU A 88 -0.62 -12.60 16.74
CA GLU A 88 -1.19 -12.37 18.07
C GLU A 88 -0.16 -12.61 19.18
N LEU A 89 0.66 -13.66 19.02
CA LEU A 89 1.76 -13.94 19.93
C LEU A 89 2.76 -12.77 19.96
N VAL A 90 3.20 -12.28 18.81
CA VAL A 90 4.14 -11.15 18.72
C VAL A 90 3.53 -9.87 19.31
N LEU A 91 2.23 -9.62 19.08
CA LEU A 91 1.52 -8.47 19.63
C LEU A 91 1.54 -8.45 21.17
N HIS A 92 1.34 -9.61 21.79
CA HIS A 92 1.24 -9.79 23.24
C HIS A 92 2.58 -10.03 23.94
N THR A 93 3.65 -10.28 23.19
CA THR A 93 5.00 -10.35 23.76
C THR A 93 5.30 -9.08 24.55
N PRO A 94 5.73 -9.18 25.83
CA PRO A 94 6.06 -8.02 26.65
C PRO A 94 7.12 -7.14 25.98
N ARG A 95 6.88 -5.83 26.00
CA ARG A 95 7.79 -4.80 25.46
C ARG A 95 7.85 -3.66 26.45
N ARG A 96 8.90 -2.85 26.36
CA ARG A 96 8.96 -1.58 27.09
C ARG A 96 7.78 -0.70 26.66
N THR A 97 7.05 -0.19 27.62
CA THR A 97 6.02 0.84 27.42
C THR A 97 6.38 2.07 28.25
N CYS A 98 5.90 3.24 27.82
CA CYS A 98 5.97 4.42 28.67
C CYS A 98 5.04 4.22 29.86
N GLY A 99 5.58 4.39 31.07
CA GLY A 99 4.86 4.24 32.34
C GLY A 99 4.18 5.51 32.84
N LEU A 100 4.25 6.61 32.07
CA LEU A 100 3.50 7.82 32.35
C LEU A 100 2.01 7.59 32.13
N SER A 101 1.15 8.35 32.81
CA SER A 101 -0.27 8.34 32.48
C SER A 101 -0.50 8.96 31.10
N ALA A 102 -1.40 8.38 30.31
CA ALA A 102 -1.78 8.94 29.03
C ALA A 102 -2.39 10.35 29.19
N ALA A 103 -2.32 11.16 28.14
CA ALA A 103 -3.08 12.41 28.07
C ALA A 103 -4.59 12.12 27.95
N SER A 104 -5.42 13.13 28.21
CA SER A 104 -6.84 13.08 27.86
C SER A 104 -7.00 12.94 26.34
N ASP A 105 -7.91 12.05 25.90
CA ASP A 105 -8.23 11.80 24.49
C ASP A 105 -9.16 12.89 23.90
N GLU A 106 -8.98 14.13 24.36
CA GLU A 106 -9.78 15.28 23.91
C GLU A 106 -9.26 15.83 22.58
N ALA A 107 -10.18 16.19 21.69
CA ALA A 107 -9.84 16.86 20.45
C ALA A 107 -8.93 18.09 20.69
N GLY A 108 -7.90 18.22 19.87
CA GLY A 108 -6.90 19.28 19.97
C GLY A 108 -5.74 18.96 20.94
N ILE A 109 -5.79 17.87 21.69
CA ILE A 109 -4.63 17.33 22.42
C ILE A 109 -3.96 16.28 21.54
N LEU A 110 -2.65 16.43 21.31
CA LEU A 110 -1.87 15.45 20.55
C LEU A 110 -1.46 14.28 21.46
N GLY A 111 -1.04 14.57 22.68
CA GLY A 111 -0.65 13.58 23.69
C GLY A 111 0.46 14.07 24.59
N LYS A 112 0.91 13.24 25.54
CA LYS A 112 2.12 13.53 26.32
C LYS A 112 3.37 13.13 25.55
N LEU A 113 4.43 13.93 25.65
CA LEU A 113 5.65 13.74 24.88
C LEU A 113 6.21 12.31 24.94
N GLY A 114 6.24 11.69 26.12
CA GLY A 114 6.72 10.31 26.31
C GLY A 114 5.91 9.22 25.60
N HIS A 115 4.69 9.53 25.14
CA HIS A 115 3.83 8.63 24.38
C HIS A 115 3.80 8.92 22.88
N LEU A 116 4.36 10.06 22.44
CA LEU A 116 4.32 10.48 21.04
C LEU A 116 5.41 9.86 20.18
N ALA A 117 6.44 9.27 20.80
CA ALA A 117 7.51 8.59 20.10
C ALA A 117 7.83 7.25 20.76
N MET A 118 8.34 6.34 19.95
CA MET A 118 8.88 5.05 20.36
C MET A 118 10.35 4.96 19.96
N VAL A 119 11.12 4.17 20.70
CA VAL A 119 12.54 3.95 20.46
C VAL A 119 12.80 2.46 20.52
N GLN A 120 13.43 1.92 19.47
CA GLN A 120 13.67 0.48 19.32
C GLN A 120 14.61 -0.09 20.39
N GLU A 121 15.72 0.61 20.67
CA GLU A 121 16.85 0.12 21.46
C GLU A 121 16.80 0.62 22.92
N ASP A 122 17.14 -0.26 23.88
CA ASP A 122 17.00 0.00 25.32
C ASP A 122 17.97 1.04 25.86
N ASP A 123 19.22 0.99 25.39
CA ASP A 123 20.27 1.95 25.72
C ASP A 123 19.92 3.35 25.20
N ILE A 124 19.44 3.44 23.95
CA ILE A 124 18.98 4.70 23.34
C ILE A 124 17.76 5.26 24.08
N ALA A 125 16.76 4.41 24.36
CA ALA A 125 15.56 4.83 25.07
C ALA A 125 15.91 5.40 26.45
N ARG A 126 16.81 4.74 27.18
CA ARG A 126 17.31 5.20 28.48
C ARG A 126 17.96 6.59 28.38
N VAL A 127 18.87 6.80 27.42
CA VAL A 127 19.63 8.07 27.35
C VAL A 127 18.80 9.22 26.79
N LEU A 128 17.91 8.97 25.82
CA LEU A 128 17.01 9.98 25.29
C LEU A 128 15.95 10.38 26.32
N SER A 129 15.32 9.42 26.99
CA SER A 129 14.32 9.74 28.01
C SER A 129 14.93 10.45 29.21
N TRP A 130 16.17 10.11 29.61
CA TRP A 130 16.90 10.89 30.61
C TRP A 130 17.22 12.30 30.12
N HIS A 131 17.69 12.45 28.88
CA HIS A 131 18.00 13.76 28.29
C HIS A 131 16.77 14.67 28.26
N MET A 132 15.60 14.09 27.97
CA MET A 132 14.31 14.77 27.84
C MET A 132 13.46 14.72 29.12
N ALA A 133 14.02 14.28 30.26
CA ALA A 133 13.24 13.95 31.45
C ALA A 133 12.35 15.10 31.96
N ALA A 134 12.76 16.35 31.74
CA ALA A 134 12.00 17.53 32.12
C ALA A 134 10.73 17.72 31.29
N ASP A 135 10.67 17.19 30.07
CA ASP A 135 9.61 17.41 29.09
C ASP A 135 8.76 16.16 28.83
N MET A 136 9.18 14.97 29.30
CA MET A 136 8.50 13.69 29.02
C MET A 136 7.00 13.68 29.39
N ASP A 137 6.63 14.36 30.48
CA ASP A 137 5.25 14.45 30.97
C ASP A 137 4.48 15.66 30.41
N CYS A 138 5.11 16.47 29.55
CA CYS A 138 4.49 17.65 28.94
C CYS A 138 3.39 17.24 27.94
N VAL A 139 2.23 17.88 28.05
CA VAL A 139 1.08 17.67 27.15
C VAL A 139 1.23 18.57 25.93
N ILE A 140 1.27 17.96 24.75
CA ILE A 140 1.32 18.66 23.48
C ILE A 140 -0.11 18.92 23.00
N THR A 141 -0.40 20.16 22.61
CA THR A 141 -1.69 20.54 22.03
C THR A 141 -1.52 21.17 20.66
N HIS A 142 -2.55 21.11 19.84
CA HIS A 142 -2.55 21.73 18.51
C HIS A 142 -2.54 23.25 18.59
N THR A 143 -3.32 23.82 19.51
CA THR A 143 -3.50 25.26 19.64
C THR A 143 -3.16 25.78 21.03
N THR A 144 -2.80 27.05 21.09
CA THR A 144 -2.57 27.79 22.34
C THR A 144 -3.85 27.88 23.18
N ALA A 145 -5.01 28.00 22.53
CA ALA A 145 -6.30 27.99 23.23
C ALA A 145 -6.52 26.67 24.00
N LYS A 146 -6.20 25.52 23.37
CA LYS A 146 -6.32 24.22 24.02
C LYS A 146 -5.28 24.03 25.13
N ALA A 147 -4.05 24.50 24.94
CA ALA A 147 -3.04 24.50 26.00
C ALA A 147 -3.52 25.28 27.24
N LYS A 148 -4.12 26.47 27.05
CA LYS A 148 -4.71 27.24 28.14
C LYS A 148 -5.84 26.48 28.84
N ASP A 149 -6.74 25.84 28.10
CA ASP A 149 -7.80 25.00 28.69
C ASP A 149 -7.23 23.92 29.61
N VAL A 150 -6.24 23.14 29.13
CA VAL A 150 -5.56 22.10 29.92
C VAL A 150 -4.86 22.70 31.15
N TYR A 151 -4.17 23.83 30.99
CA TYR A 151 -3.51 24.53 32.09
C TYR A 151 -4.51 24.93 33.19
N HIS A 152 -5.65 25.52 32.85
CA HIS A 152 -6.66 25.91 33.84
C HIS A 152 -7.31 24.69 34.51
N LYS A 153 -7.68 23.67 33.74
CA LYS A 153 -8.25 22.40 34.28
C LYS A 153 -7.32 21.72 35.28
N THR A 154 -6.02 21.82 35.07
CA THR A 154 -5.00 21.21 35.93
C THR A 154 -4.44 22.18 36.98
N GLN A 155 -5.00 23.39 37.08
CA GLN A 155 -4.55 24.45 37.99
C GLN A 155 -3.04 24.75 37.85
N GLY A 156 -2.53 24.68 36.63
CA GLY A 156 -1.13 24.93 36.29
C GLY A 156 -0.15 23.82 36.68
N ARG A 157 -0.61 22.68 37.19
CA ARG A 157 0.26 21.54 37.54
C ARG A 157 0.82 20.84 36.31
N GLN A 158 0.07 20.82 35.21
CA GLN A 158 0.47 20.15 33.97
C GLN A 158 1.26 21.11 33.09
N GLN A 159 2.47 20.71 32.69
CA GLN A 159 3.20 21.38 31.63
C GLN A 159 2.49 21.16 30.29
N VAL A 160 2.37 22.22 29.50
CA VAL A 160 1.71 22.21 28.20
C VAL A 160 2.58 22.91 27.15
N LEU A 161 2.60 22.37 25.93
CA LEU A 161 3.30 22.94 24.79
C LEU A 161 2.38 22.98 23.56
N PRO A 162 1.91 24.15 23.14
CA PRO A 162 1.07 24.28 21.95
C PRO A 162 1.90 24.37 20.66
N LEU A 163 1.57 23.54 19.66
CA LEU A 163 2.25 23.45 18.36
C LEU A 163 2.25 24.78 17.60
N ASP A 164 1.16 25.54 17.66
CA ASP A 164 1.01 26.83 16.99
C ASP A 164 1.94 27.93 17.53
N SER A 165 2.51 27.73 18.72
CA SER A 165 3.48 28.65 19.33
C SER A 165 4.94 28.36 18.95
N ILE A 166 5.22 27.21 18.32
CA ILE A 166 6.59 26.79 17.99
C ILE A 166 7.10 27.57 16.78
N PHE A 167 8.25 28.24 16.96
CA PHE A 167 8.90 28.99 15.90
C PHE A 167 9.59 28.08 14.87
N LYS A 168 8.90 27.81 13.76
CA LYS A 168 9.30 26.78 12.78
C LYS A 168 10.59 27.07 12.01
N LYS A 169 11.01 28.32 11.88
CA LYS A 169 12.19 28.69 11.05
C LYS A 169 13.52 28.18 11.59
N ASN A 170 13.60 27.87 12.89
CA ASN A 170 14.83 27.39 13.55
C ASN A 170 14.83 25.88 13.78
N LEU A 171 13.83 25.16 13.27
CA LEU A 171 13.76 23.70 13.43
C LEU A 171 14.85 23.02 12.59
N PRO A 172 15.39 21.89 13.07
CA PRO A 172 16.37 21.14 12.31
C PRO A 172 15.75 20.58 11.03
N ASP A 173 16.54 20.59 9.95
CA ASP A 173 16.24 19.80 8.78
C ASP A 173 16.51 18.31 9.08
N TRP A 174 15.47 17.50 8.93
CA TRP A 174 15.49 16.07 9.23
C TRP A 174 16.36 15.27 8.24
N ASN A 175 16.55 15.78 7.02
CA ASN A 175 17.33 15.13 5.97
C ASN A 175 18.77 15.67 5.85
N LYS A 176 19.16 16.58 6.75
CA LYS A 176 20.49 17.18 6.76
C LYS A 176 21.56 16.12 7.06
N PRO A 177 22.69 16.10 6.34
CA PRO A 177 23.81 15.20 6.64
C PRO A 177 24.46 15.54 7.98
N LEU A 178 25.24 14.61 8.52
CA LEU A 178 25.94 14.84 9.79
C LEU A 178 26.91 16.01 9.67
N PRO A 179 27.16 16.77 10.75
CA PRO A 179 28.02 17.95 10.67
C PRO A 179 29.42 17.67 10.13
N LEU A 180 30.05 16.55 10.51
CA LEU A 180 31.39 16.19 10.01
C LEU A 180 31.39 15.76 8.54
N GLU A 181 30.35 15.09 8.06
CA GLU A 181 30.27 14.69 6.65
C GLU A 181 30.25 15.92 5.73
N ARG A 182 29.60 17.00 6.17
CA ARG A 182 29.55 18.27 5.45
C ARG A 182 30.91 18.97 5.37
N HIS A 183 31.67 18.97 6.46
CA HIS A 183 32.93 19.72 6.56
C HIS A 183 34.16 18.90 6.17
N ARG A 184 34.06 17.57 6.26
CA ARG A 184 35.15 16.65 5.92
C ARG A 184 34.59 15.40 5.19
N PRO A 185 34.20 15.55 3.91
CA PRO A 185 33.72 14.43 3.10
C PRO A 185 34.75 13.30 3.07
N GLY A 186 34.32 12.05 3.32
CA GLY A 186 35.19 10.88 3.37
C GLY A 186 35.85 10.60 4.72
N PHE A 187 35.68 11.47 5.73
CA PHE A 187 36.07 11.13 7.08
C PHE A 187 35.14 10.08 7.67
N GLN A 188 35.71 8.93 8.05
CA GLN A 188 34.97 7.89 8.75
C GLN A 188 35.05 8.15 10.25
N ALA A 189 33.99 8.75 10.78
CA ALA A 189 33.82 8.91 12.21
C ALA A 189 33.60 7.54 12.87
N GLY A 190 34.38 7.23 13.89
CA GLY A 190 34.13 6.05 14.74
C GLY A 190 32.90 6.25 15.64
N GLY A 191 32.37 5.15 16.17
CA GLY A 191 31.26 5.16 17.11
C GLY A 191 29.90 5.53 16.53
N ASN A 192 29.69 5.28 15.23
CA ASN A 192 28.39 5.34 14.53
C ASN A 192 27.56 6.60 14.86
N PRO A 193 28.06 7.82 14.55
CA PRO A 193 27.32 9.04 14.84
C PRO A 193 25.98 9.06 14.10
N VAL A 194 24.90 9.36 14.82
CA VAL A 194 23.56 9.55 14.25
C VAL A 194 22.85 10.70 14.95
N TYR A 195 21.90 11.36 14.27
CA TYR A 195 21.03 12.32 14.93
C TYR A 195 20.03 11.58 15.84
N ALA A 196 19.91 12.03 17.09
CA ALA A 196 19.00 11.44 18.08
C ALA A 196 17.54 11.38 17.60
N ARG A 197 17.10 12.43 16.90
CA ARG A 197 15.75 12.52 16.34
C ARG A 197 15.45 11.44 15.29
N ASN A 198 16.47 10.90 14.61
CA ASN A 198 16.31 9.87 13.58
C ASN A 198 16.12 8.47 14.19
N LEU A 199 16.26 8.32 15.51
CA LEU A 199 16.02 7.07 16.24
C LEU A 199 14.60 7.03 16.86
N LEU A 200 13.77 8.05 16.57
CA LEU A 200 12.40 8.12 17.03
C LEU A 200 11.45 7.57 15.96
N GLU A 201 10.53 6.71 16.39
CA GLU A 201 9.43 6.23 15.57
C GLU A 201 8.12 6.86 16.06
N PHE A 202 7.37 7.48 15.14
CA PHE A 202 6.12 8.18 15.48
C PHE A 202 4.91 7.32 15.10
N PRO A 203 4.15 6.79 16.09
CA PRO A 203 2.99 5.93 15.80
C PRO A 203 1.82 6.71 15.19
N LYS A 204 1.75 8.03 15.43
CA LYS A 204 0.67 8.91 14.98
C LYS A 204 1.20 10.32 14.72
N GLU A 205 0.57 11.03 13.78
CA GLU A 205 0.82 12.45 13.50
C GLU A 205 2.31 12.83 13.38
N GLU A 206 3.02 12.14 12.49
CA GLU A 206 4.47 12.27 12.32
C GLU A 206 4.93 13.73 12.10
N ASP A 207 4.25 14.50 11.26
CA ASP A 207 4.64 15.90 10.98
C ASP A 207 4.56 16.79 12.23
N SER A 208 3.50 16.64 13.01
CA SER A 208 3.32 17.32 14.30
C SER A 208 4.43 16.92 15.28
N CYS A 209 4.74 15.62 15.36
CA CYS A 209 5.79 15.11 16.23
C CYS A 209 7.18 15.62 15.80
N ARG A 210 7.48 15.64 14.50
CA ARG A 210 8.76 16.15 13.96
C ARG A 210 9.01 17.61 14.34
N ILE A 211 7.96 18.43 14.42
CA ILE A 211 8.06 19.82 14.88
C ILE A 211 8.48 19.87 16.36
N VAL A 212 7.79 19.12 17.21
CA VAL A 212 8.03 19.11 18.67
C VAL A 212 9.40 18.55 19.01
N PHE A 213 9.69 17.35 18.52
CA PHE A 213 10.98 16.69 18.78
C PHE A 213 12.13 17.43 18.09
N GLY A 214 11.91 18.04 16.94
CA GLY A 214 12.88 18.92 16.30
C GLY A 214 13.26 20.11 17.17
N MET A 215 12.28 20.74 17.83
CA MET A 215 12.52 21.85 18.76
C MET A 215 13.26 21.38 20.03
N LEU A 216 12.85 20.26 20.63
CA LEU A 216 13.35 19.82 21.93
C LEU A 216 14.71 19.11 21.84
N LEU A 217 14.93 18.28 20.83
CA LEU A 217 16.20 17.56 20.64
C LEU A 217 17.20 18.35 19.80
N GLY A 218 16.74 19.22 18.91
CA GLY A 218 17.59 19.95 17.97
C GLY A 218 18.51 19.03 17.19
N ASP A 219 19.79 19.41 17.13
CA ASP A 219 20.88 18.67 16.45
C ASP A 219 21.62 17.68 17.37
N THR A 220 21.02 17.25 18.48
CA THR A 220 21.63 16.28 19.40
C THR A 220 22.03 14.99 18.68
N LEU A 221 23.25 14.51 18.95
CA LEU A 221 23.83 13.31 18.35
C LEU A 221 23.87 12.15 19.35
N ILE A 222 23.78 10.93 18.84
CA ILE A 222 24.11 9.69 19.53
C ILE A 222 25.43 9.14 18.96
N LEU A 223 26.33 8.70 19.83
CA LEU A 223 27.51 7.91 19.49
C LEU A 223 27.62 6.69 20.41
N ASP A 224 28.46 5.71 20.05
CA ASP A 224 28.57 4.47 20.83
C ASP A 224 29.18 4.70 22.22
N SER A 225 30.34 5.36 22.31
CA SER A 225 31.07 5.53 23.58
C SER A 225 31.58 6.96 23.80
N LEU A 226 32.02 7.25 25.03
CA LEU A 226 32.56 8.56 25.42
C LEU A 226 33.84 8.91 24.64
N ASP A 227 34.71 7.94 24.39
CA ASP A 227 35.95 8.17 23.63
C ASP A 227 35.65 8.55 22.18
N HIS A 228 34.73 7.83 21.53
CA HIS A 228 34.29 8.16 20.18
C HIS A 228 33.62 9.54 20.13
N ALA A 229 32.79 9.87 21.12
CA ALA A 229 32.16 11.18 21.25
C ALA A 229 33.17 12.33 21.39
N ASN A 230 34.23 12.12 22.17
CA ASN A 230 35.30 13.10 22.31
C ASN A 230 36.11 13.27 21.02
N LEU A 231 36.48 12.17 20.35
CA LEU A 231 37.19 12.23 19.06
C LEU A 231 36.34 12.93 17.99
N TYR A 232 35.06 12.58 17.89
CA TYR A 232 34.11 13.23 16.98
C TYR A 232 34.03 14.74 17.25
N ARG A 233 33.89 15.12 18.52
CA ARG A 233 33.87 16.53 18.92
C ARG A 233 35.15 17.24 18.56
N GLN A 234 36.31 16.68 18.89
CA GLN A 234 37.63 17.28 18.62
C GLN A 234 37.81 17.58 17.14
N GLU A 235 37.35 16.70 16.26
CA GLU A 235 37.37 16.95 14.82
C GLU A 235 36.36 18.00 14.39
N LEU A 236 35.14 17.98 14.93
CA LEU A 236 34.07 18.89 14.49
C LEU A 236 34.30 20.35 14.90
N VAL A 237 34.80 20.58 16.12
CA VAL A 237 34.99 21.94 16.66
C VAL A 237 36.06 22.75 15.91
N LYS A 238 36.85 22.11 15.06
CA LYS A 238 37.79 22.79 14.15
C LYS A 238 37.06 23.57 13.05
N PHE A 239 35.80 23.24 12.74
CA PHE A 239 35.05 23.79 11.62
C PHE A 239 33.76 24.48 12.03
N THR A 240 33.07 23.99 13.07
CA THR A 240 31.78 24.52 13.49
C THR A 240 31.45 24.17 14.94
N HIS A 241 30.37 24.74 15.47
CA HIS A 241 29.87 24.41 16.79
C HIS A 241 29.39 22.94 16.86
N CYS A 242 29.87 22.21 17.87
CA CYS A 242 29.47 20.83 18.09
C CYS A 242 28.17 20.76 18.92
N PRO A 243 27.11 20.09 18.45
CA PRO A 243 25.88 19.90 19.21
C PRO A 243 26.13 19.05 20.46
N THR A 244 25.11 18.93 21.32
CA THR A 244 25.15 17.97 22.43
C THR A 244 25.32 16.55 21.85
N ILE A 245 26.20 15.77 22.47
CA ILE A 245 26.40 14.36 22.15
C ILE A 245 25.96 13.53 23.36
N LEU A 246 25.15 12.52 23.12
CA LEU A 246 24.84 11.46 24.08
C LEU A 246 25.52 10.18 23.60
N THR A 247 25.91 9.31 24.54
CA THR A 247 26.49 8.02 24.21
C THR A 247 25.57 6.89 24.60
N ARG A 248 25.66 5.73 23.92
CA ARG A 248 24.95 4.51 24.33
C ARG A 248 25.29 4.10 25.76
N ASP A 249 26.54 4.32 26.17
CA ASP A 249 27.01 4.10 27.56
C ASP A 249 26.41 5.07 28.59
N GLY A 250 25.62 6.05 28.16
CA GLY A 250 24.92 7.00 29.01
C GLY A 250 25.69 8.25 29.37
N ASP A 251 26.76 8.58 28.67
CA ASP A 251 27.49 9.83 28.90
C ASP A 251 26.91 10.97 28.06
N ARG A 252 26.92 12.18 28.60
CA ARG A 252 26.54 13.40 27.88
C ARG A 252 27.70 14.37 27.80
N ILE A 253 28.08 14.71 26.57
CA ILE A 253 28.92 15.86 26.26
C ILE A 253 27.99 17.00 25.84
N ARG A 254 27.90 18.05 26.66
CA ARG A 254 27.10 19.23 26.31
C ARG A 254 27.71 19.95 25.11
N SER A 255 26.91 20.79 24.46
CA SER A 255 27.35 21.63 23.34
C SER A 255 28.63 22.45 23.62
N ASN A 256 28.77 22.95 24.86
CA ASN A 256 29.96 23.68 25.31
C ASN A 256 31.17 22.78 25.65
N GLY A 257 31.05 21.45 25.50
CA GLY A 257 32.13 20.49 25.72
C GLY A 257 32.23 19.94 27.13
N LYS A 258 31.35 20.36 28.05
CA LYS A 258 31.33 19.83 29.42
C LYS A 258 30.78 18.40 29.44
N PHE A 259 31.56 17.47 29.99
CA PHE A 259 31.15 16.09 30.28
C PHE A 259 31.62 15.66 31.68
N GLY A 260 31.15 14.52 32.17
CA GLY A 260 31.47 14.00 33.51
C GLY A 260 30.60 14.57 34.64
N GLY A 261 30.62 13.87 35.79
CA GLY A 261 29.75 14.14 36.95
C GLY A 261 28.35 13.52 36.83
N ALA A 262 27.66 13.40 37.96
CA ALA A 262 26.35 12.71 38.04
C ALA A 262 25.30 13.28 37.08
N MET A 263 25.33 14.59 36.82
CA MET A 263 24.39 15.25 35.91
C MET A 263 24.68 15.01 34.42
N ASN A 264 25.81 14.39 34.07
CA ASN A 264 26.15 14.02 32.69
C ASN A 264 26.28 12.51 32.51
N LYS A 265 25.77 11.72 33.47
CA LYS A 265 25.64 10.27 33.36
C LYS A 265 24.17 9.89 33.48
N ALA A 266 23.65 9.21 32.48
CA ALA A 266 22.32 8.66 32.49
C ALA A 266 22.22 7.58 33.58
N PRO A 267 21.22 7.65 34.47
CA PRO A 267 21.01 6.59 35.45
C PRO A 267 20.54 5.31 34.74
N PRO A 268 20.60 4.14 35.42
CA PRO A 268 19.94 2.92 34.97
C PRO A 268 18.45 3.16 34.66
N ILE A 269 17.91 2.42 33.69
CA ILE A 269 16.56 2.64 33.14
C ILE A 269 15.48 2.52 34.21
N GLU A 270 15.68 1.65 35.22
CA GLU A 270 14.77 1.42 36.33
C GLU A 270 14.60 2.67 37.20
N LYS A 271 15.64 3.50 37.30
CA LYS A 271 15.60 4.76 38.08
C LYS A 271 14.83 5.87 37.37
N LEU A 272 14.46 5.69 36.10
CA LEU A 272 13.62 6.62 35.35
C LEU A 272 12.13 6.47 35.71
N LYS A 273 11.76 5.50 36.55
CA LYS A 273 10.40 5.32 37.12
C LYS A 273 9.28 5.28 36.06
N GLY A 274 9.57 4.64 34.92
CA GLY A 274 8.61 4.54 33.82
C GLY A 274 8.54 5.77 32.91
N CYS A 275 9.25 6.86 33.20
CA CYS A 275 9.42 8.00 32.30
C CYS A 275 10.41 7.65 31.17
N VAL A 276 10.07 6.65 30.36
CA VAL A 276 10.91 6.11 29.29
C VAL A 276 10.08 5.93 28.04
N PHE A 277 10.64 6.21 26.86
CA PHE A 277 9.97 5.97 25.59
C PHE A 277 9.61 4.48 25.44
N GLY A 278 8.42 4.21 24.90
CA GLY A 278 8.00 2.86 24.56
C GLY A 278 8.86 2.24 23.46
N GLN A 279 8.83 0.93 23.36
CA GLN A 279 9.43 0.19 22.24
C GLN A 279 8.33 -0.07 21.18
N PRO A 280 8.63 0.16 19.88
CA PRO A 280 7.69 -0.10 18.81
C PRO A 280 7.38 -1.59 18.67
N LEU A 281 6.36 -1.89 17.85
CA LEU A 281 6.11 -3.27 17.46
C LEU A 281 7.29 -3.80 16.64
N PRO A 282 7.75 -5.04 16.88
CA PRO A 282 8.86 -5.60 16.12
C PRO A 282 8.55 -5.64 14.63
N LEU A 283 9.56 -5.48 13.77
CA LEU A 283 9.42 -5.62 12.31
C LEU A 283 8.80 -6.96 11.90
N THR A 284 9.00 -8.01 12.71
CA THR A 284 8.38 -9.33 12.50
C THR A 284 6.86 -9.27 12.57
N TYR A 285 6.26 -8.43 13.43
CA TYR A 285 4.80 -8.22 13.47
C TYR A 285 4.28 -7.71 12.13
N HIS A 286 4.91 -6.67 11.59
CA HIS A 286 4.52 -6.07 10.32
C HIS A 286 4.74 -7.03 9.15
N ALA A 287 5.86 -7.77 9.14
CA ALA A 287 6.13 -8.80 8.14
C ALA A 287 5.05 -9.90 8.14
N ILE A 288 4.59 -10.34 9.31
CA ILE A 288 3.50 -11.31 9.43
C ILE A 288 2.17 -10.72 8.92
N CYS A 289 1.87 -9.45 9.23
CA CYS A 289 0.68 -8.79 8.68
C CYS A 289 0.69 -8.78 7.14
N THR A 290 1.82 -8.39 6.54
CA THR A 290 1.97 -8.42 5.08
C THR A 290 1.83 -9.84 4.52
N GLN A 291 2.39 -10.86 5.19
CA GLN A 291 2.20 -12.25 4.80
C GLN A 291 0.72 -12.66 4.82
N ILE A 292 -0.03 -12.31 5.87
CA ILE A 292 -1.47 -12.60 5.97
C ILE A 292 -2.22 -11.94 4.80
N GLU A 293 -1.97 -10.66 4.53
CA GLU A 293 -2.62 -9.93 3.43
C GLU A 293 -2.31 -10.54 2.05
N THR A 294 -1.04 -10.88 1.78
CA THR A 294 -0.66 -11.51 0.52
C THR A 294 -1.23 -12.94 0.42
N LEU A 295 -1.35 -13.69 1.52
CA LEU A 295 -1.99 -15.01 1.54
C LEU A 295 -3.49 -14.94 1.23
N GLU A 296 -4.22 -13.95 1.76
CA GLU A 296 -5.64 -13.74 1.44
C GLU A 296 -5.84 -13.36 -0.04
N ARG A 297 -4.95 -12.54 -0.60
CA ARG A 297 -4.92 -12.28 -2.05
C ARG A 297 -4.65 -13.55 -2.84
N PHE A 298 -3.69 -14.36 -2.43
CA PHE A 298 -3.36 -15.62 -3.10
C PHE A 298 -4.53 -16.61 -3.07
N LYS A 299 -5.18 -16.76 -1.92
CA LYS A 299 -6.39 -17.57 -1.77
C LYS A 299 -7.48 -17.15 -2.76
N SER A 300 -7.72 -15.85 -2.87
CA SER A 300 -8.71 -15.29 -3.80
C SER A 300 -8.32 -15.57 -5.26
N ALA A 301 -7.06 -15.37 -5.63
CA ALA A 301 -6.56 -15.65 -6.98
C ALA A 301 -6.59 -17.15 -7.32
N LEU A 302 -6.29 -18.02 -6.36
CA LEU A 302 -6.34 -19.48 -6.52
C LEU A 302 -7.77 -19.95 -6.78
N SER A 303 -8.75 -19.46 -6.02
CA SER A 303 -10.17 -19.75 -6.24
C SER A 303 -10.66 -19.20 -7.58
N SER A 304 -10.28 -17.97 -7.94
CA SER A 304 -10.64 -17.36 -9.23
C SER A 304 -10.08 -18.18 -10.41
N SER A 305 -8.82 -18.60 -10.33
CA SER A 305 -8.20 -19.45 -11.35
C SER A 305 -8.88 -20.81 -11.44
N ALA A 306 -9.33 -21.40 -10.33
CA ALA A 306 -10.05 -22.67 -10.33
C ALA A 306 -11.42 -22.53 -11.01
N VAL A 307 -12.19 -21.49 -10.65
CA VAL A 307 -13.51 -21.21 -11.24
C VAL A 307 -13.40 -20.94 -12.74
N ALA A 308 -12.48 -20.08 -13.17
CA ALA A 308 -12.30 -19.77 -14.60
C ALA A 308 -11.91 -21.01 -15.42
N GLN A 309 -11.15 -21.93 -14.81
CA GLN A 309 -10.78 -23.19 -15.43
C GLN A 309 -11.98 -24.16 -15.51
N GLU A 310 -12.80 -24.21 -14.46
CA GLU A 310 -14.03 -25.02 -14.41
C GLU A 310 -15.06 -24.53 -15.44
N GLU A 311 -15.35 -23.22 -15.50
CA GLU A 311 -16.25 -22.62 -16.49
C GLU A 311 -15.81 -22.89 -17.93
N LEU A 312 -14.50 -22.78 -18.20
CA LEU A 312 -13.94 -23.13 -19.51
C LEU A 312 -14.15 -24.61 -19.84
N GLN A 313 -13.90 -25.50 -18.87
CA GLN A 313 -14.02 -26.94 -19.06
C GLN A 313 -15.49 -27.33 -19.29
N GLU A 314 -16.42 -26.79 -18.50
CA GLU A 314 -17.86 -26.97 -18.67
C GLU A 314 -18.31 -26.56 -20.07
N GLN A 315 -17.85 -25.40 -20.57
CA GLN A 315 -18.21 -24.92 -21.91
C GLN A 315 -17.63 -25.81 -23.03
N ILE A 316 -16.42 -26.34 -22.85
CA ILE A 316 -15.81 -27.30 -23.79
C ILE A 316 -16.58 -28.63 -23.78
N GLU A 317 -16.99 -29.11 -22.61
CA GLU A 317 -17.78 -30.33 -22.47
C GLU A 317 -19.19 -30.17 -23.03
N PHE A 318 -19.81 -29.00 -22.83
CA PHE A 318 -21.09 -28.64 -23.44
C PHE A 318 -21.04 -28.77 -24.96
N GLN A 319 -19.95 -28.36 -25.62
CA GLN A 319 -19.81 -28.55 -27.08
C GLN A 319 -19.78 -30.02 -27.50
N LYS A 320 -19.34 -30.94 -26.63
CA LYS A 320 -19.23 -32.37 -26.91
C LYS A 320 -20.53 -33.13 -26.67
N LEU A 321 -21.58 -32.49 -26.16
CA LEU A 321 -22.85 -33.17 -25.88
C LEU A 321 -23.53 -33.72 -27.15
N PRO A 322 -24.36 -34.78 -27.02
CA PRO A 322 -25.10 -35.35 -28.15
C PRO A 322 -26.00 -34.33 -28.85
N GLU A 323 -26.58 -33.38 -28.11
CA GLU A 323 -27.50 -32.38 -28.66
C GLU A 323 -26.75 -31.34 -29.51
N THR A 324 -25.61 -30.83 -29.05
CA THR A 324 -24.78 -29.87 -29.80
C THR A 324 -24.12 -30.52 -31.01
N THR A 325 -23.68 -31.77 -30.88
CA THR A 325 -23.15 -32.55 -32.01
C THR A 325 -24.24 -32.88 -33.03
N ALA A 326 -25.48 -33.15 -32.60
CA ALA A 326 -26.62 -33.29 -33.50
C ALA A 326 -26.92 -31.99 -34.25
N LYS A 327 -26.96 -30.84 -33.57
CA LYS A 327 -27.08 -29.52 -34.22
C LYS A 327 -25.97 -29.27 -35.24
N MET A 328 -24.75 -29.71 -34.97
CA MET A 328 -23.64 -29.59 -35.92
C MET A 328 -23.79 -30.52 -37.12
N LYS A 329 -24.39 -31.70 -36.95
CA LYS A 329 -24.75 -32.59 -38.05
C LYS A 329 -25.87 -32.00 -38.91
N GLU A 330 -26.95 -31.50 -38.29
CA GLU A 330 -28.05 -30.82 -38.97
C GLU A 330 -27.57 -29.61 -39.78
N PHE A 331 -26.62 -28.85 -39.22
CA PHE A 331 -25.99 -27.75 -39.93
C PHE A 331 -25.24 -28.21 -41.18
N LYS A 332 -24.43 -29.28 -41.09
CA LYS A 332 -23.72 -29.85 -42.26
C LYS A 332 -24.69 -30.37 -43.31
N ASP A 333 -25.76 -31.04 -42.89
CA ASP A 333 -26.79 -31.56 -43.79
C ASP A 333 -27.54 -30.40 -44.49
N ALA A 334 -27.88 -29.33 -43.76
CA ALA A 334 -28.50 -28.12 -44.32
C ALA A 334 -27.58 -27.39 -45.30
N GLU A 335 -26.27 -27.31 -45.01
CA GLU A 335 -25.30 -26.69 -45.91
C GLU A 335 -25.10 -27.52 -47.19
N GLN A 336 -25.13 -28.84 -47.08
CA GLN A 336 -25.07 -29.74 -48.24
C GLN A 336 -26.32 -29.63 -49.11
N ARG A 337 -27.52 -29.63 -48.50
CA ARG A 337 -28.78 -29.43 -49.23
C ARG A 337 -28.83 -28.05 -49.92
N LEU A 338 -28.35 -27.00 -49.25
CA LEU A 338 -28.27 -25.67 -49.84
C LEU A 338 -27.41 -25.69 -51.12
N ARG A 339 -26.23 -26.33 -51.08
CA ARG A 339 -25.36 -26.49 -52.26
C ARG A 339 -26.04 -27.26 -53.40
N GLU A 340 -26.78 -28.31 -53.08
CA GLU A 340 -27.52 -29.10 -54.08
C GLU A 340 -28.63 -28.27 -54.76
N VAL A 341 -29.38 -27.49 -53.97
CA VAL A 341 -30.43 -26.59 -54.49
C VAL A 341 -29.83 -25.45 -55.33
N GLU A 342 -28.71 -24.86 -54.90
CA GLU A 342 -27.96 -23.85 -55.66
C GLU A 342 -27.46 -24.40 -57.01
N THR A 343 -26.97 -25.64 -57.03
CA THR A 343 -26.53 -26.34 -58.25
C THR A 343 -27.72 -26.57 -59.20
N LYS A 344 -28.88 -27.02 -58.68
CA LYS A 344 -30.11 -27.21 -59.47
C LYS A 344 -30.70 -25.91 -60.03
N LEU A 345 -30.48 -24.79 -59.32
CA LEU A 345 -30.84 -23.44 -59.76
C LEU A 345 -29.82 -22.83 -60.75
N GLY A 346 -28.73 -23.54 -61.07
CA GLY A 346 -27.69 -23.07 -61.98
C GLY A 346 -26.78 -21.99 -61.41
N MET A 347 -26.74 -21.81 -60.09
CA MET A 347 -25.92 -20.81 -59.39
C MET A 347 -24.49 -21.29 -59.10
N ASN A 348 -23.83 -21.89 -60.08
CA ASN A 348 -22.40 -22.18 -59.96
C ASN A 348 -21.62 -20.86 -60.04
N LEU A 349 -20.80 -20.54 -59.03
CA LEU A 349 -19.80 -19.47 -59.18
C LEU A 349 -18.87 -19.79 -60.36
N PRO A 350 -18.50 -18.80 -61.21
CA PRO A 350 -17.56 -19.04 -62.30
C PRO A 350 -16.16 -19.33 -61.75
N ILE A 351 -15.69 -20.55 -62.02
CA ILE A 351 -14.27 -20.89 -61.98
C ILE A 351 -13.58 -20.09 -63.09
N LYS A 352 -12.52 -19.38 -62.71
CA LYS A 352 -11.51 -18.71 -63.56
C LYS A 352 -11.32 -19.44 -64.90
N THR A 353 -11.55 -18.76 -66.02
CA THR A 353 -10.96 -19.15 -67.30
C THR A 353 -9.71 -18.30 -67.56
N PRO A 354 -8.60 -18.93 -68.00
CA PRO A 354 -7.37 -18.24 -68.39
C PRO A 354 -7.46 -17.83 -69.86
N PHE A 355 -6.99 -16.62 -70.20
CA PHE A 355 -6.59 -16.30 -71.57
C PHE A 355 -5.22 -15.60 -71.61
N PRO A 356 -4.37 -15.92 -72.61
CA PRO A 356 -2.98 -15.47 -72.69
C PRO A 356 -2.80 -14.25 -73.61
N SER A 357 -1.57 -13.71 -73.55
CA SER A 357 -0.77 -13.05 -74.61
C SER A 357 -0.53 -11.51 -74.53
N LYS A 358 0.73 -11.21 -74.17
CA LYS A 358 1.75 -10.35 -74.82
C LYS A 358 1.43 -8.87 -75.20
N THR A 359 2.05 -7.96 -74.42
CA THR A 359 2.89 -6.76 -74.76
C THR A 359 3.02 -6.30 -76.23
N PRO A 360 3.23 -4.98 -76.57
CA PRO A 360 4.32 -4.15 -76.00
C PRO A 360 4.18 -2.59 -75.91
N SER A 361 5.17 -2.02 -75.22
CA SER A 361 5.73 -0.65 -75.11
C SER A 361 5.35 0.50 -76.07
N ARG A 362 5.19 1.73 -75.54
CA ARG A 362 6.10 2.91 -75.76
C ARG A 362 5.59 4.20 -75.07
N THR A 363 6.51 4.87 -74.37
CA THR A 363 6.54 6.29 -73.94
C THR A 363 6.69 7.25 -75.15
N PRO A 364 6.46 8.60 -75.09
CA PRO A 364 7.11 9.53 -74.11
C PRO A 364 6.42 10.88 -73.70
N ALA A 365 7.06 11.49 -72.68
CA ALA A 365 7.30 12.93 -72.43
C ALA A 365 6.41 13.77 -71.46
N THR A 366 7.12 14.23 -70.41
CA THR A 366 7.02 15.25 -69.31
C THR A 366 6.59 16.69 -69.68
N PRO A 367 6.56 17.73 -68.76
CA PRO A 367 6.70 17.78 -67.28
C PRO A 367 5.77 18.75 -66.51
N SER A 368 5.74 18.70 -65.16
CA SER A 368 6.01 19.88 -64.31
C SER A 368 6.03 19.61 -62.79
N ARG A 369 7.16 20.00 -62.18
CA ARG A 369 7.44 20.65 -60.88
C ARG A 369 6.90 20.07 -59.54
N THR A 370 7.87 19.55 -58.80
CA THR A 370 8.18 19.60 -57.34
C THR A 370 7.70 20.82 -56.53
N PRO A 371 7.89 20.88 -55.17
CA PRO A 371 8.51 19.92 -54.24
C PRO A 371 7.75 19.66 -52.91
N ALA A 372 8.24 18.63 -52.20
CA ALA A 372 7.96 18.31 -50.80
C ALA A 372 8.72 19.21 -49.80
N THR A 373 8.25 19.28 -48.55
CA THR A 373 9.08 19.51 -47.35
C THR A 373 8.31 19.14 -46.07
N PRO A 374 9.01 18.92 -44.94
CA PRO A 374 8.67 17.90 -43.96
C PRO A 374 8.45 18.46 -42.53
N SER A 375 8.06 17.55 -41.66
CA SER A 375 7.94 17.71 -40.20
C SER A 375 9.30 17.61 -39.48
N ARG A 376 9.62 18.57 -38.58
CA ARG A 376 10.27 18.34 -37.26
C ARG A 376 10.43 19.64 -36.44
N THR A 377 10.33 19.52 -35.10
CA THR A 377 11.18 20.08 -34.00
C THR A 377 10.31 20.35 -32.76
N SER A 378 10.52 19.74 -31.57
CA SER A 378 11.60 19.79 -30.57
C SER A 378 11.81 21.18 -29.93
N PHE A 379 11.47 21.30 -28.64
CA PHE A 379 11.61 22.53 -27.83
C PHE A 379 12.53 22.33 -26.62
N THR A 380 13.49 23.25 -26.48
CA THR A 380 14.09 23.93 -25.29
C THR A 380 15.39 24.61 -25.79
N PRO A 381 16.03 25.56 -25.08
CA PRO A 381 15.64 26.41 -23.93
C PRO A 381 15.88 27.92 -24.22
N ARG A 382 15.55 28.82 -23.28
CA ARG A 382 16.07 30.21 -23.33
C ARG A 382 16.38 30.76 -21.93
N SER A 383 17.62 31.24 -21.81
CA SER A 383 18.14 32.08 -20.73
C SER A 383 17.80 33.56 -20.97
N GLY A 384 17.67 34.34 -19.90
CA GLY A 384 17.54 35.80 -19.94
C GLY A 384 17.99 36.44 -18.63
N THR A 385 18.88 37.42 -18.75
CA THR A 385 19.70 38.07 -17.72
C THR A 385 19.04 39.33 -17.15
N LEU A 386 19.42 39.71 -15.91
CA LEU A 386 19.75 41.07 -15.39
C LEU A 386 18.99 41.50 -14.12
N ARG A 387 19.77 41.87 -13.09
CA ARG A 387 19.91 43.21 -12.46
C ARG A 387 20.10 43.14 -10.94
N ALA A 388 21.07 43.93 -10.50
CA ALA A 388 21.52 44.14 -9.14
C ALA A 388 20.61 45.10 -8.34
N SER A 389 20.58 44.95 -7.02
CA SER A 389 20.71 46.08 -6.09
C SER A 389 21.09 45.61 -4.69
N SER A 390 22.08 46.31 -4.16
CA SER A 390 22.58 46.34 -2.79
C SER A 390 21.57 46.92 -1.81
N SER A 391 21.58 46.47 -0.55
CA SER A 391 21.40 47.33 0.64
C SER A 391 21.93 46.59 1.87
N LYS A 392 23.01 47.12 2.42
CA LYS A 392 23.40 46.96 3.83
C LYS A 392 22.37 47.74 4.65
N ASP A 393 21.99 47.24 5.83
CA ASP A 393 21.94 48.08 7.03
C ASP A 393 21.92 47.22 8.29
N SER A 394 22.92 47.53 9.12
CA SER A 394 23.15 47.10 10.48
C SER A 394 22.58 48.19 11.38
N VAL A 395 21.81 47.86 12.43
CA VAL A 395 21.63 48.64 13.69
C VAL A 395 20.86 47.71 14.64
N SER A 396 21.51 47.08 15.62
CA SER A 396 21.77 47.50 17.01
C SER A 396 20.75 46.97 18.02
N GLU A 397 21.27 46.25 19.01
CA GLU A 397 20.68 46.04 20.35
C GLU A 397 20.31 47.38 21.02
N PRO A 398 19.44 47.35 22.04
CA PRO A 398 20.01 47.39 23.39
C PRO A 398 19.38 46.36 24.35
N ALA A 399 20.27 45.79 25.15
CA ALA A 399 20.00 45.14 26.43
C ALA A 399 19.19 46.03 27.38
N LEU A 400 18.43 45.44 28.31
CA LEU A 400 18.29 45.93 29.69
C LEU A 400 17.59 44.87 30.58
N LYS A 401 18.34 44.49 31.63
CA LYS A 401 17.92 44.18 33.02
C LYS A 401 17.20 42.85 33.36
N LYS A 402 18.01 41.96 33.95
CA LYS A 402 17.67 41.08 35.09
C LYS A 402 17.20 41.92 36.30
N PRO A 403 16.43 41.32 37.22
CA PRO A 403 17.00 40.87 38.50
C PRO A 403 16.55 39.43 38.83
N LYS A 404 17.48 38.53 39.13
CA LYS A 404 18.05 38.21 40.47
C LYS A 404 17.04 37.55 41.42
N ILE A 405 17.10 36.21 41.40
CA ILE A 405 16.67 35.25 42.41
C ILE A 405 17.51 35.45 43.68
N GLU A 406 16.93 35.21 44.87
CA GLU A 406 17.55 34.42 45.96
C GLU A 406 16.53 34.07 47.07
N PRO A 407 16.82 33.11 47.99
CA PRO A 407 16.03 31.87 48.11
C PRO A 407 15.59 31.57 49.55
N GLY A 408 14.87 30.46 49.77
CA GLY A 408 14.76 29.92 51.14
C GLY A 408 13.89 28.69 51.34
N LEU A 409 14.57 27.57 51.59
CA LEU A 409 14.32 26.57 52.66
C LEU A 409 13.02 25.73 52.60
N ALA A 410 13.07 24.45 52.24
CA ALA A 410 13.48 23.29 53.05
C ALA A 410 12.47 22.89 54.16
N SER A 411 11.77 21.77 53.97
CA SER A 411 11.68 20.65 54.93
C SER A 411 10.61 19.61 54.51
N SER A 412 11.05 18.36 54.37
CA SER A 412 10.23 17.14 54.54
C SER A 412 10.17 16.80 56.04
N PRO A 413 9.79 15.58 56.51
CA PRO A 413 8.94 14.51 55.98
C PRO A 413 7.94 13.95 57.04
N ARG A 414 6.99 13.08 56.64
CA ARG A 414 6.46 11.90 57.38
C ARG A 414 5.21 11.37 56.66
N THR A 415 4.74 10.12 56.71
CA THR A 415 5.23 8.75 56.96
C THR A 415 3.99 7.85 56.83
N GLN A 416 4.16 6.68 56.19
CA GLN A 416 3.40 5.41 56.30
C GLN A 416 1.86 5.36 56.24
N GLN A 417 1.36 4.43 55.43
CA GLN A 417 0.61 3.20 55.79
C GLN A 417 -0.07 2.66 54.52
N SER A 418 0.39 1.58 53.88
CA SER A 418 0.12 0.16 54.18
C SER A 418 -1.32 -0.13 54.61
N ARG A 419 -2.10 -0.73 53.70
CA ARG A 419 -3.07 -1.81 54.01
C ARG A 419 -3.32 -2.70 52.78
N ARG A 420 -2.84 -3.93 52.90
CA ARG A 420 -3.42 -5.21 52.40
C ARG A 420 -4.89 -5.32 52.89
N SER A 421 -5.83 -6.11 52.38
CA SER A 421 -5.88 -7.33 51.54
C SER A 421 -7.36 -7.71 51.29
N ASN A 422 -7.55 -8.76 50.46
CA ASN A 422 -8.67 -9.73 50.37
C ASN A 422 -9.43 -9.65 49.03
N VAL A 423 -9.30 -10.61 48.10
CA VAL A 423 -9.64 -12.07 48.13
C VAL A 423 -11.14 -12.34 48.18
N SER A 424 -11.68 -12.84 47.06
CA SER A 424 -12.62 -13.99 46.94
C SER A 424 -13.31 -13.91 45.56
N GLN A 425 -12.94 -14.76 44.60
CA GLN A 425 -13.57 -16.06 44.27
C GLN A 425 -14.84 -15.95 43.39
N SER A 426 -14.66 -16.47 42.17
CA SER A 426 -15.56 -17.18 41.23
C SER A 426 -16.71 -18.00 41.86
N PRO A 427 -17.75 -18.53 41.15
CA PRO A 427 -17.65 -19.15 39.81
C PRO A 427 -18.88 -19.21 38.85
N SER A 428 -18.54 -19.49 37.59
CA SER A 428 -19.10 -20.41 36.56
C SER A 428 -20.57 -20.88 36.52
N THR A 429 -21.16 -20.85 35.32
CA THR A 429 -22.08 -21.88 34.73
C THR A 429 -22.11 -21.62 33.20
N VAL A 430 -21.57 -22.43 32.27
CA VAL A 430 -21.91 -23.77 31.71
C VAL A 430 -23.30 -23.87 31.07
N VAL A 431 -23.32 -24.39 29.82
CA VAL A 431 -24.33 -25.18 29.05
C VAL A 431 -24.45 -24.64 27.60
N ALA A 432 -23.78 -25.27 26.61
CA ALA A 432 -24.30 -26.27 25.64
C ALA A 432 -25.63 -25.82 24.96
N GLY A 433 -25.80 -25.70 23.65
CA GLY A 433 -25.33 -26.52 22.54
C GLY A 433 -26.57 -27.02 21.80
N SER A 434 -26.80 -26.61 20.54
CA SER A 434 -27.70 -27.31 19.62
C SER A 434 -27.46 -26.88 18.18
N SER A 435 -26.90 -27.82 17.43
CA SER A 435 -26.95 -27.97 15.98
C SER A 435 -28.39 -27.99 15.47
N ASP A 436 -28.65 -27.37 14.33
CA ASP A 436 -29.63 -27.88 13.37
C ASP A 436 -29.35 -27.33 11.96
N THR A 437 -29.17 -28.27 11.02
CA THR A 437 -29.04 -28.04 9.58
C THR A 437 -30.36 -28.48 8.91
N PRO A 438 -30.90 -27.71 7.95
CA PRO A 438 -31.90 -28.22 7.02
C PRO A 438 -31.36 -28.33 5.58
N PRO A 439 -32.08 -29.06 4.70
CA PRO A 439 -31.47 -29.92 3.70
C PRO A 439 -31.28 -29.29 2.30
N ARG A 440 -30.42 -29.98 1.56
CA ARG A 440 -29.98 -29.77 0.18
C ARG A 440 -31.14 -29.87 -0.82
N SER A 441 -31.60 -28.73 -1.36
CA SER A 441 -32.55 -28.70 -2.50
C SER A 441 -31.79 -28.63 -3.84
N SER A 442 -31.97 -29.64 -4.67
CA SER A 442 -31.52 -29.71 -6.08
C SER A 442 -32.20 -28.61 -6.92
N ARG A 443 -31.44 -27.66 -7.46
CA ARG A 443 -31.93 -26.68 -8.44
C ARG A 443 -31.52 -27.09 -9.85
N ARG A 444 -32.51 -27.51 -10.64
CA ARG A 444 -32.45 -27.58 -12.10
C ARG A 444 -32.18 -26.18 -12.68
N ILE A 445 -31.46 -26.17 -13.78
CA ILE A 445 -31.04 -25.01 -14.57
C ILE A 445 -32.24 -24.10 -14.89
N ALA A 446 -32.16 -22.83 -14.48
CA ALA A 446 -33.16 -21.82 -14.77
C ALA A 446 -32.94 -21.23 -16.18
N SER A 447 -34.03 -21.10 -16.95
CA SER A 447 -34.08 -20.44 -18.25
C SER A 447 -33.77 -18.93 -18.13
N MET A 448 -32.81 -18.43 -18.91
CA MET A 448 -32.53 -16.99 -19.02
C MET A 448 -33.31 -16.36 -20.17
N THR A 449 -33.93 -15.21 -19.93
CA THR A 449 -34.56 -14.38 -20.97
C THR A 449 -33.78 -13.08 -21.18
N PRO A 450 -33.57 -12.63 -22.43
CA PRO A 450 -32.84 -11.41 -22.71
C PRO A 450 -33.66 -10.17 -22.33
N VAL A 451 -33.04 -9.22 -21.63
CA VAL A 451 -33.60 -7.90 -21.34
C VAL A 451 -32.65 -6.84 -21.91
N VAL A 452 -33.22 -5.82 -22.55
CA VAL A 452 -32.47 -4.65 -23.04
C VAL A 452 -32.42 -3.64 -21.89
N SER A 453 -31.22 -3.26 -21.45
CA SER A 453 -31.06 -2.20 -20.46
C SER A 453 -31.21 -0.81 -21.10
N GLU A 454 -31.48 0.22 -20.29
CA GLU A 454 -31.77 1.59 -20.76
C GLU A 454 -30.63 2.23 -21.58
N ASP A 455 -29.42 1.68 -21.50
CA ASP A 455 -28.23 2.03 -22.31
C ASP A 455 -28.15 1.23 -23.64
N GLY A 456 -29.20 0.49 -24.01
CA GLY A 456 -29.33 -0.22 -25.29
C GLY A 456 -28.52 -1.52 -25.39
N ARG A 457 -27.88 -1.97 -24.31
CA ARG A 457 -27.10 -3.23 -24.28
C ARG A 457 -27.99 -4.40 -23.87
N LYS A 458 -27.87 -5.53 -24.57
CA LYS A 458 -28.59 -6.77 -24.21
C LYS A 458 -27.86 -7.44 -23.05
N ARG A 459 -28.55 -7.66 -21.94
CA ARG A 459 -28.05 -8.41 -20.78
C ARG A 459 -29.01 -9.53 -20.42
N LEU A 460 -28.47 -10.66 -19.99
CA LEU A 460 -29.26 -11.80 -19.51
C LEU A 460 -29.54 -11.61 -18.01
N LYS A 461 -30.82 -11.55 -17.64
CA LYS A 461 -31.26 -11.44 -16.24
C LYS A 461 -31.87 -12.76 -15.81
N LYS A 462 -31.52 -13.22 -14.61
CA LYS A 462 -32.08 -14.43 -14.00
C LYS A 462 -33.53 -14.14 -13.58
N SER A 463 -34.50 -14.90 -14.08
CA SER A 463 -35.88 -14.85 -13.59
C SER A 463 -35.89 -15.42 -12.17
N THR A 464 -36.28 -14.60 -11.20
CA THR A 464 -36.46 -15.00 -9.78
C THR A 464 -37.65 -15.92 -9.60
#